data_AF-A0A3D0PGJ3-F1
#
_entry.id   AF-A0A3D0PGJ3-F1
#
_cell.length_a   1.000
_cell.length_b   1.000
_cell.length_c   1.000
_cell.angle_alpha   90.00
_cell.angle_beta   90.00
_cell.angle_gamma   90.00
#
_symmetry.space_group_name_H-M   'P 1'
#
loop_
_entity.id
_entity.type
_entity.pdbx_description
1 polymer ?
#
loop_
_entity_poly.entity_id
_entity_poly.type
_entity_poly.pdbx_seq_one_letter_code
_entity_poly.pdbx_strand_id
1 'polypeptide(L)'
;MTPGPHPTDSATPVVSAFYDRFPYPADPIQDGPPPGYNWRWSHADAHSSCAGVLPPQRQTLRILDAGCGTGVSTDYLAHLNPGAEILAV
;
A
#
# COMPACT_ATOMS: atom_id res chain seq x y z
N MET A 1 16.75 14.33 -36.81
CA MET A 1 16.12 13.62 -35.68
C MET A 1 14.69 14.09 -35.60
N THR A 2 13.74 13.24 -35.99
CA THR A 2 12.31 13.51 -35.79
C THR A 2 12.00 13.42 -34.29
N PRO A 3 11.16 14.31 -33.73
CA PRO A 3 10.72 14.18 -32.34
C PRO A 3 9.98 12.86 -32.18
N GLY A 4 10.27 12.12 -31.11
CA GLY A 4 9.48 10.94 -30.75
C GLY A 4 8.02 11.30 -30.48
N PRO A 5 7.11 10.31 -30.47
CA PRO A 5 5.70 10.55 -30.21
C PRO A 5 5.51 11.30 -28.89
N HIS A 6 4.59 12.27 -28.88
CA HIS A 6 4.23 12.97 -27.65
C HIS A 6 3.71 11.97 -26.61
N PRO A 7 4.15 12.06 -25.34
CA PRO A 7 3.64 11.18 -24.28
C PRO A 7 2.12 11.23 -24.25
N THR A 8 1.49 10.07 -24.33
CA THR A 8 0.03 9.91 -24.18
C THR A 8 -0.39 9.91 -22.71
N ASP A 9 0.57 10.00 -21.80
CA ASP A 9 0.31 10.11 -20.38
C ASP A 9 -0.27 11.49 -20.05
N SER A 10 -1.35 11.49 -19.28
CA SER A 10 -1.95 12.70 -18.68
C SER A 10 -1.01 13.43 -17.72
N ALA A 11 0.08 12.79 -17.29
CA ALA A 11 1.08 13.40 -16.44
C ALA A 11 1.82 14.54 -17.19
N THR A 12 1.83 15.72 -16.57
CA THR A 12 2.67 16.82 -17.06
C THR A 12 4.16 16.47 -16.94
N PRO A 13 5.07 17.07 -17.74
CA PRO A 13 6.51 16.84 -17.60
C PRO A 13 7.06 17.09 -16.19
N VAL A 14 6.45 18.01 -15.45
CA VAL A 14 6.81 18.30 -14.05
C VAL A 14 6.47 17.13 -13.13
N VAL A 15 5.31 16.50 -13.32
CA VAL A 15 4.88 15.34 -12.54
C VAL A 15 5.74 14.11 -12.86
N SER A 16 6.04 13.87 -14.15
CA SER A 16 6.93 12.78 -14.56
C SER A 16 8.32 12.94 -13.93
N ALA A 17 8.94 14.11 -14.08
CA ALA A 17 10.27 14.36 -13.53
C ALA A 17 10.31 14.26 -11.99
N PHE A 18 9.19 14.52 -11.31
CA PHE A 18 9.07 14.31 -9.87
C PHE A 18 9.13 12.82 -9.52
N TYR A 19 8.33 11.96 -10.16
CA TYR A 19 8.34 10.52 -9.89
C TYR A 19 9.62 9.83 -10.36
N ASP A 20 10.28 10.34 -11.41
CA ASP A 20 11.60 9.85 -11.81
C ASP A 20 12.66 10.10 -10.74
N ARG A 21 12.57 11.23 -10.03
CA ARG A 21 13.47 11.58 -8.91
C ARG A 21 13.07 10.90 -7.60
N PHE A 22 11.78 10.75 -7.38
CA PHE A 22 11.17 10.22 -6.16
C PHE A 22 10.16 9.12 -6.53
N PRO A 23 10.64 7.91 -6.86
CA PRO A 23 9.76 6.82 -7.21
C PRO A 23 8.80 6.52 -6.05
N TYR A 24 7.54 6.27 -6.40
CA TYR A 24 6.51 5.91 -5.42
C TYR A 24 6.20 4.40 -5.50
N PRO A 25 6.04 3.72 -4.36
CA PRO A 25 6.30 4.22 -3.00
C PRO A 25 7.80 4.37 -2.74
N ALA A 26 8.15 5.25 -1.79
CA ALA A 26 9.54 5.50 -1.43
C ALA A 26 10.22 4.27 -0.79
N ASP A 27 9.43 3.43 -0.12
CA ASP A 27 9.92 2.19 0.46
C ASP A 27 9.99 1.10 -0.63
N PRO A 28 11.10 0.37 -0.74
CA PRO A 28 11.20 -0.76 -1.66
C PRO A 28 10.35 -1.94 -1.14
N ILE A 29 9.81 -2.71 -2.08
CA ILE A 29 9.34 -4.06 -1.76
C ILE A 29 10.55 -4.89 -1.31
N GLN A 30 10.39 -5.63 -0.23
CA GLN A 30 11.41 -6.53 0.29
C GLN A 30 10.77 -7.85 0.75
N ASP A 31 11.58 -8.90 0.88
CA ASP A 31 11.13 -10.19 1.41
C ASP A 31 11.08 -10.22 2.95
N GLY A 32 11.64 -9.19 3.60
CA GLY A 32 11.67 -9.05 5.06
C GLY A 32 10.43 -8.35 5.62
N PRO A 33 10.31 -8.24 6.96
CA PRO A 33 9.25 -7.44 7.55
C PRO A 33 9.34 -6.00 7.05
N PRO A 34 8.20 -5.36 6.77
CA PRO A 34 8.19 -3.99 6.30
C PRO A 34 8.81 -3.05 7.35
N PRO A 35 9.41 -1.92 6.92
CA PRO A 35 10.24 -1.10 7.80
C PRO A 35 9.41 -0.36 8.87
N GLY A 36 9.42 -0.92 10.08
CA GLY A 36 8.78 -0.33 11.24
C GLY A 36 7.30 -0.72 11.39
N TYR A 37 6.65 -0.11 12.37
CA TYR A 37 5.25 -0.37 12.68
C TYR A 37 4.40 0.85 12.34
N ASN A 38 3.32 0.63 11.59
CA ASN A 38 2.28 1.62 11.37
C ASN A 38 0.92 1.01 11.72
N TRP A 39 0.32 1.53 12.80
CA TRP A 39 -0.94 1.04 13.36
C TRP A 39 -2.09 1.04 12.36
N ARG A 40 -2.04 1.90 11.33
CA ARG A 40 -3.08 1.99 10.30
C ARG A 40 -3.22 0.70 9.49
N TRP A 41 -2.19 -0.12 9.45
CA TRP A 41 -2.17 -1.40 8.74
C TRP A 41 -2.49 -2.59 9.65
N SER A 42 -2.70 -2.38 10.94
CA SER A 42 -3.23 -3.39 11.86
C SER A 42 -4.74 -3.24 11.95
N HIS A 43 -5.50 -4.28 11.61
CA HIS A 43 -6.96 -4.25 11.70
C HIS A 43 -7.45 -4.01 13.13
N ALA A 44 -6.77 -4.58 14.13
CA ALA A 44 -7.14 -4.40 15.54
C ALA A 44 -6.96 -2.94 16.00
N ASP A 45 -5.82 -2.35 15.65
CA ASP A 45 -5.49 -0.97 16.05
C ASP A 45 -6.31 0.05 15.24
N ALA A 46 -6.48 -0.18 13.94
CA ALA A 46 -7.34 0.66 13.10
C ALA A 46 -8.80 0.62 13.55
N HIS A 47 -9.34 -0.57 13.84
CA HIS A 47 -10.70 -0.71 14.36
C HIS A 47 -10.86 -0.04 15.72
N SER A 48 -9.96 -0.31 16.67
CA SER A 48 -10.07 0.27 18.01
C SER A 48 -9.86 1.78 18.02
N SER A 49 -8.99 2.32 17.17
CA SER A 49 -8.84 3.77 17.01
C SER A 49 -10.11 4.44 16.49
N CYS A 50 -10.90 3.75 15.65
CA CYS A 50 -12.13 4.30 15.08
C CYS A 50 -13.37 4.06 15.95
N ALA A 51 -13.44 2.90 16.60
CA ALA A 51 -14.64 2.43 17.32
C ALA A 51 -14.51 2.46 18.85
N GLY A 52 -13.30 2.72 19.38
CA GLY A 52 -13.02 2.71 20.82
C GLY A 52 -13.02 1.31 21.46
N VAL A 53 -13.15 0.25 20.66
CA VAL A 53 -13.22 -1.15 21.13
C VAL A 53 -12.45 -2.08 20.19
N LEU A 54 -11.95 -3.20 20.72
CA LEU A 54 -11.32 -4.23 19.90
C LEU A 54 -12.35 -4.86 18.93
N PRO A 55 -11.93 -5.26 17.72
CA PRO A 55 -12.83 -5.95 16.81
C PRO A 55 -13.22 -7.33 17.36
N PRO A 56 -14.42 -7.84 17.01
CA PRO A 56 -14.81 -9.19 17.39
C PRO A 56 -13.89 -10.23 16.75
N GLN A 57 -13.69 -11.36 17.44
CA GLN A 57 -12.94 -12.50 16.91
C GLN A 57 -13.60 -13.01 15.63
N ARG A 58 -12.80 -13.23 14.58
CA ARG A 58 -13.26 -13.79 13.30
C ARG A 58 -12.48 -15.06 13.00
N GLN A 59 -13.13 -16.03 12.31
CA GLN A 59 -12.46 -17.24 11.84
C GLN A 59 -11.41 -16.92 10.77
N THR A 60 -11.75 -16.05 9.82
CA THR A 60 -10.83 -15.53 8.80
C THR A 60 -11.08 -14.04 8.60
N LEU A 61 -10.03 -13.22 8.67
CA LEU A 61 -10.09 -11.80 8.33
C LEU A 61 -9.87 -11.66 6.82
N ARG A 62 -10.74 -10.92 6.13
CA ARG A 62 -10.62 -10.66 4.68
C ARG A 62 -10.41 -9.17 4.47
N ILE A 63 -9.32 -8.80 3.80
CA ILE A 63 -8.91 -7.40 3.57
C ILE A 63 -8.83 -7.15 2.07
N LEU A 64 -9.35 -6.00 1.63
CA LEU A 64 -9.15 -5.46 0.29
C LEU A 64 -8.16 -4.30 0.38
N ASP A 65 -7.00 -4.42 -0.26
CA ASP A 65 -6.09 -3.31 -0.50
C ASP A 65 -6.37 -2.72 -1.89
N ALA A 66 -7.26 -1.73 -1.94
CA ALA A 66 -7.65 -1.07 -3.17
C ALA A 66 -6.71 0.10 -3.48
N GLY A 67 -6.12 0.08 -4.68
CA GLY A 67 -5.06 1.02 -5.05
C GLY A 67 -3.73 0.64 -4.43
N CYS A 68 -3.44 -0.66 -4.31
CA CYS A 68 -2.24 -1.16 -3.64
C CYS A 68 -0.92 -0.70 -4.31
N GLY A 69 -1.01 -0.25 -5.56
CA GLY A 69 0.14 0.20 -6.34
C GLY A 69 1.14 -0.94 -6.49
N THR A 70 2.38 -0.70 -6.06
CA THR A 70 3.42 -1.74 -6.08
C THR A 70 3.19 -2.84 -5.02
N GLY A 71 2.32 -2.62 -4.03
CA GLY A 71 1.97 -3.61 -3.01
C GLY A 71 2.71 -3.46 -1.67
N VAL A 72 3.40 -2.34 -1.44
CA VAL A 72 4.05 -2.10 -0.12
C VAL A 72 3.02 -2.05 1.00
N SER A 73 1.85 -1.44 0.80
CA SER A 73 0.74 -1.48 1.77
C SER A 73 0.26 -2.90 2.02
N THR A 74 0.15 -3.72 0.96
CA THR A 74 -0.22 -5.14 1.05
C THR A 74 0.74 -5.91 1.95
N ASP A 75 2.05 -5.64 1.86
CA ASP A 75 3.06 -6.28 2.69
C ASP A 75 2.88 -5.94 4.19
N TYR A 76 2.65 -4.67 4.52
CA TYR A 76 2.28 -4.26 5.89
C TYR A 76 1.01 -4.94 6.39
N LEU A 77 -0.03 -5.01 5.55
CA LEU A 77 -1.29 -5.67 5.89
C LEU A 77 -1.07 -7.17 6.15
N ALA A 78 -0.26 -7.85 5.34
CA ALA A 78 0.06 -9.27 5.51
C ALA A 78 0.84 -9.53 6.80
N HIS A 79 1.84 -8.67 7.08
CA HIS A 79 2.69 -8.82 8.24
C HIS A 79 1.94 -8.58 9.56
N LEU A 80 1.09 -7.55 9.62
CA LEU A 80 0.43 -7.12 10.85
C LEU A 80 -0.90 -7.83 11.12
N ASN A 81 -1.42 -8.59 10.15
CA ASN A 81 -2.69 -9.33 10.28
C ASN A 81 -2.48 -10.81 9.92
N PRO A 82 -1.73 -11.57 10.73
CA PRO A 82 -1.42 -12.96 10.42
C PRO A 82 -2.69 -13.80 10.26
N GLY A 83 -2.75 -14.58 9.19
CA GLY A 83 -3.92 -15.41 8.84
C GLY A 83 -5.05 -14.65 8.13
N ALA A 84 -4.86 -13.37 7.80
CA ALA A 84 -5.79 -12.66 6.93
C ALA A 84 -5.65 -13.13 5.47
N GLU A 85 -6.78 -13.18 4.78
CA GLU A 85 -6.85 -13.28 3.32
C GLU A 85 -6.87 -11.87 2.73
N ILE A 86 -5.88 -11.54 1.91
CA ILE A 86 -5.72 -10.20 1.34
C ILE A 86 -5.89 -10.27 -0.17
N LEU A 87 -6.80 -9.44 -0.70
CA LEU A 87 -6.93 -9.16 -2.12
C LEU A 87 -6.39 -7.76 -2.39
N ALA A 88 -5.45 -7.63 -3.32
CA ALA A 88 -4.85 -6.36 -3.71
C ALA A 88 -5.18 -6.06 -5.18
N VAL A 89 -5.67 -4.84 -5.46
CA VAL A 89 -6.12 -4.40 -6.80
C VAL A 89 -5.72 -2.97 -7.11
#